data_AF-A0AAV0IRI2-F1
#
_entry.id   AF-A0AAV0IRI2-F1
#
_cell.length_a   1.000
_cell.length_b   1.000
_cell.length_c   1.000
_cell.angle_alpha   90.00
_cell.angle_beta   90.00
_cell.angle_gamma   90.00
#
_symmetry.space_group_name_H-M   'P 1'
#
loop_
_entity.id
_entity.type
_entity.pdbx_description
1 polymer ?
#
loop_
_entity_poly.entity_id
_entity_poly.type
_entity_poly.pdbx_seq_one_letter_code
_entity_poly.pdbx_strand_id
1 'polypeptide(L)'
;VRSDDDQELIKVLRRASTLTTSRGSSIPSKTVILTTLNSAWAGPGSILDLFLESFRAGNGTQQLMDNLVIVSLDHKAHQRCREIHRHCYAMATPGVNFTGDAFFMTEEYLLMMWRRIDFLASVLRHGFDFVFTVI
;
A
#
# COMPACT_ATOMS: atom_id res chain seq x y z
N VAL A 1 -2.25 -16.82 12.73
CA VAL A 1 -2.49 -15.39 12.39
C VAL A 1 -1.29 -14.79 11.66
N ARG A 2 -0.14 -14.52 12.31
CA ARG A 2 1.05 -13.93 11.63
C ARG A 2 1.51 -14.62 10.33
N SER A 3 1.48 -15.95 10.28
CA SER A 3 1.98 -16.70 9.11
C SER A 3 1.10 -16.62 7.86
N ASP A 4 -0.21 -16.40 7.99
CA ASP A 4 -1.12 -16.33 6.83
C ASP A 4 -1.13 -14.91 6.25
N ASP A 5 -1.13 -13.89 7.12
CA ASP A 5 -0.98 -12.48 6.75
C ASP A 5 0.35 -12.26 5.99
N ASP A 6 1.45 -12.84 6.47
CA ASP A 6 2.76 -12.75 5.81
C ASP A 6 2.74 -13.43 4.42
N GLN A 7 2.01 -14.55 4.25
CA GLN A 7 1.88 -15.21 2.94
C GLN A 7 1.10 -14.35 1.93
N GLU A 8 0.00 -13.75 2.37
CA GLU A 8 -0.77 -12.83 1.52
C GLU A 8 0.07 -11.61 1.14
N LEU A 9 0.77 -11.01 2.10
CA LEU A 9 1.66 -9.88 1.86
C LEU A 9 2.72 -10.23 0.80
N ILE A 10 3.46 -11.33 0.98
CA ILE A 10 4.49 -11.77 0.04
C ILE A 10 3.89 -11.97 -1.36
N LYS A 11 2.69 -12.55 -1.46
CA LYS A 11 2.01 -12.79 -2.74
C LYS A 11 1.68 -11.48 -3.45
N VAL A 12 1.18 -10.48 -2.74
CA VAL A 12 0.88 -9.16 -3.31
C VAL A 12 2.18 -8.45 -3.75
N LEU A 13 3.20 -8.44 -2.89
CA LEU A 13 4.49 -7.82 -3.19
C LEU A 13 5.17 -8.43 -4.42
N ARG A 14 5.15 -9.77 -4.55
CA ARG A 14 5.71 -10.46 -5.73
C ARG A 14 5.02 -10.06 -7.03
N ARG A 15 3.69 -9.89 -7.02
CA ARG A 15 2.92 -9.49 -8.21
C ARG A 15 3.21 -8.04 -8.61
N ALA A 16 3.40 -7.16 -7.63
CA ALA A 16 3.75 -5.77 -7.87
C ALA A 16 5.21 -5.58 -8.34
N SER A 17 6.14 -6.45 -7.91
CA SER A 17 7.56 -6.31 -8.25
C SER A 17 7.98 -6.93 -9.59
N THR A 18 7.14 -7.76 -10.23
CA THR A 18 7.53 -8.55 -11.41
C THR A 18 7.68 -7.76 -12.72
N LEU A 19 7.24 -6.51 -12.78
CA LEU A 19 7.19 -5.74 -14.03
C LEU A 19 8.40 -4.80 -14.24
N THR A 20 9.26 -4.66 -13.23
CA THR A 20 10.50 -3.88 -13.31
C THR A 20 11.73 -4.75 -13.62
N THR A 21 11.79 -5.33 -14.82
CA THR A 21 13.08 -5.73 -15.40
C THR A 21 13.69 -4.50 -16.04
N SER A 22 14.65 -3.86 -15.36
CA SER A 22 15.44 -2.81 -16.01
C SER A 22 16.23 -3.44 -17.15
N ARG A 23 16.22 -2.81 -18.33
CA ARG A 23 17.05 -3.20 -19.46
C ARG A 23 18.52 -3.03 -19.04
N GLY A 24 19.14 -4.07 -18.50
CA GLY A 24 20.56 -4.09 -18.12
C GLY A 24 20.88 -4.65 -16.73
N SER A 25 19.90 -4.89 -15.85
CA SER A 25 20.14 -5.61 -14.59
C SER A 25 19.74 -7.07 -14.74
N SER A 26 20.67 -7.98 -14.44
CA SER A 26 20.41 -9.42 -14.34
C SER A 26 19.58 -9.82 -13.11
N ILE A 27 19.26 -8.86 -12.23
CA ILE A 27 18.46 -9.06 -11.02
C ILE A 27 17.11 -8.32 -11.19
N PRO A 28 15.96 -9.02 -11.01
CA PRO A 28 14.66 -8.38 -10.91
C PRO A 28 14.66 -7.36 -9.76
N SER A 29 14.32 -6.10 -10.05
CA SER A 29 14.17 -5.11 -8.98
C SER A 29 12.96 -5.50 -8.11
N LYS A 30 13.19 -5.76 -6.82
CA LYS A 30 12.14 -6.07 -5.84
C LYS A 30 11.61 -4.80 -5.16
N THR A 31 11.58 -3.70 -5.89
CA THR A 31 11.09 -2.41 -5.38
C THR A 31 9.60 -2.24 -5.67
N VAL A 32 8.83 -1.93 -4.64
CA VAL A 32 7.40 -1.59 -4.75
C VAL A 32 7.15 -0.14 -4.31
N ILE A 33 6.03 0.42 -4.76
CA ILE A 33 5.53 1.69 -4.22
C ILE A 33 4.42 1.35 -3.24
N LEU A 34 4.55 1.77 -1.99
CA LEU A 34 3.58 1.50 -0.95
C LEU A 34 2.80 2.77 -0.63
N THR A 35 1.49 2.63 -0.48
CA THR A 35 0.67 3.68 0.11
C THR A 35 -0.39 3.13 1.03
N THR A 36 -0.77 3.90 2.05
CA THR A 36 -1.84 3.52 3.00
C THR A 36 -3.15 4.21 2.64
N LEU A 37 -4.27 3.50 2.76
CA LEU A 37 -5.61 4.03 2.47
C LEU A 37 -6.58 3.69 3.60
N ASN A 38 -7.35 4.68 4.05
CA ASN A 38 -8.50 4.49 4.94
C ASN A 38 -9.82 4.94 4.27
N SER A 39 -10.92 4.70 4.97
CA SER A 39 -12.28 5.01 4.54
C SER A 39 -12.52 6.49 4.23
N ALA A 40 -11.81 7.40 4.88
CA ALA A 40 -11.96 8.85 4.69
C ALA A 40 -11.56 9.26 3.26
N TRP A 41 -10.55 8.58 2.70
CA TRP A 41 -9.97 8.91 1.39
C TRP A 41 -10.34 7.90 0.30
N ALA A 42 -11.27 6.97 0.55
CA ALA A 42 -11.64 5.89 -0.39
C ALA A 42 -12.95 6.14 -1.18
N GLY A 43 -13.59 7.29 -1.03
CA GLY A 43 -14.83 7.60 -1.77
C GLY A 43 -14.60 7.80 -3.28
N PRO A 44 -15.61 7.60 -4.14
CA PRO A 44 -15.53 8.03 -5.54
C PRO A 44 -15.21 9.54 -5.64
N GLY A 45 -14.25 9.90 -6.49
CA GLY A 45 -13.77 11.28 -6.65
C GLY A 45 -12.87 11.78 -5.52
N SER A 46 -12.44 10.91 -4.59
CA SER A 46 -11.56 11.29 -3.49
C SER A 46 -10.10 11.47 -3.92
N ILE A 47 -9.24 11.79 -2.94
CA ILE A 47 -7.78 11.82 -3.08
C ILE A 47 -7.22 10.54 -3.73
N LEU A 48 -7.78 9.35 -3.44
CA LEU A 48 -7.32 8.11 -4.05
C LEU A 48 -7.46 8.13 -5.57
N ASP A 49 -8.60 8.59 -6.08
CA ASP A 49 -8.85 8.64 -7.53
C ASP A 49 -7.91 9.65 -8.21
N LEU A 50 -7.68 10.81 -7.57
CA LEU A 50 -6.71 11.81 -8.04
C LEU A 50 -5.27 11.28 -8.02
N PHE A 51 -4.89 10.57 -6.96
CA PHE A 51 -3.58 9.94 -6.82
C PHE A 51 -3.34 8.95 -7.95
N LEU A 52 -4.30 8.05 -8.23
CA LEU A 52 -4.19 7.09 -9.33
C LEU A 52 -4.16 7.78 -10.70
N GLU A 53 -4.95 8.83 -10.90
CA GLU A 53 -4.95 9.59 -12.16
C GLU A 53 -3.61 10.30 -12.39
N SER A 54 -2.94 10.76 -11.33
CA SER A 54 -1.63 11.39 -11.44
C SER A 54 -0.58 10.46 -12.07
N PHE A 55 -0.64 9.15 -11.81
CA PHE A 55 0.24 8.17 -12.48
C PHE A 55 -0.05 8.08 -13.97
N ARG A 56 -1.33 8.12 -14.37
CA ARG A 56 -1.76 7.99 -15.77
C ARG A 56 -1.44 9.24 -16.58
N ALA A 57 -1.68 10.41 -16.01
CA ALA A 57 -1.47 11.70 -16.67
C ALA A 57 0.00 12.15 -16.64
N GLY A 58 0.81 11.63 -15.71
CA GLY A 58 2.21 12.00 -15.58
C GLY A 58 3.11 11.45 -16.69
N ASN A 59 4.18 12.18 -17.02
CA ASN A 59 5.12 11.81 -18.07
C ASN A 59 5.99 10.61 -17.64
N GLY A 60 5.76 9.44 -18.24
CA GLY A 60 6.52 8.21 -17.96
C GLY A 60 6.20 7.54 -16.63
N THR A 61 5.14 7.97 -15.94
CA THR A 61 4.75 7.44 -14.61
C THR A 61 3.71 6.34 -14.67
N GLN A 62 3.00 6.16 -15.79
CA GLN A 62 1.92 5.17 -15.91
C GLN A 62 2.39 3.74 -15.55
N GLN A 63 3.60 3.38 -15.97
CA GLN A 63 4.22 2.09 -15.66
C GLN A 63 4.48 1.85 -14.17
N LEU A 64 4.63 2.92 -13.37
CA LEU A 64 4.83 2.80 -11.92
C LEU A 64 3.57 2.33 -11.20
N MET A 65 2.40 2.48 -11.82
CA MET A 65 1.12 2.00 -11.28
C MET A 65 1.11 0.47 -11.12
N ASP A 66 1.88 -0.25 -11.93
CA ASP A 66 2.03 -1.70 -11.78
C ASP A 66 2.84 -2.09 -10.53
N ASN A 67 3.72 -1.20 -10.04
CA ASN A 67 4.50 -1.42 -8.82
C ASN A 67 3.79 -0.89 -7.55
N LEU A 68 2.67 -0.18 -7.70
CA LEU A 68 1.90 0.36 -6.59
C LEU A 68 1.18 -0.76 -5.84
N VAL A 69 1.34 -0.81 -4.53
CA VAL A 69 0.56 -1.61 -3.58
C VAL A 69 -0.17 -0.67 -2.64
N ILE A 70 -1.49 -0.78 -2.62
CA ILE A 70 -2.34 0.00 -1.71
C ILE A 70 -2.64 -0.85 -0.48
N VAL A 71 -2.25 -0.33 0.67
CA VAL A 71 -2.37 -0.97 1.98
C VAL A 71 -3.59 -0.38 2.69
N SER A 72 -4.66 -1.16 2.74
CA SER A 72 -5.95 -0.73 3.29
C SER A 72 -6.00 -0.93 4.79
N LEU A 73 -6.39 0.11 5.52
CA LEU A 73 -6.46 0.12 7.00
C LEU A 73 -7.81 -0.34 7.55
N ASP A 74 -8.82 -0.42 6.68
CA ASP A 74 -10.18 -0.86 7.00
C ASP A 74 -10.87 -1.55 5.81
N HIS A 75 -12.02 -2.17 6.08
CA HIS A 75 -12.76 -2.97 5.11
C HIS A 75 -13.27 -2.16 3.91
N LYS A 76 -13.78 -0.94 4.13
CA LYS A 76 -14.35 -0.12 3.05
C LYS A 76 -13.26 0.40 2.13
N ALA A 77 -12.11 0.80 2.69
CA ALA A 77 -10.91 1.10 1.91
C ALA A 77 -10.43 -0.10 1.10
N HIS A 78 -10.44 -1.30 1.69
CA HIS A 78 -10.01 -2.52 1.00
C HIS A 78 -10.94 -2.92 -0.13
N GLN A 79 -12.25 -2.78 0.07
CA GLN A 79 -13.23 -3.00 -0.99
C GLN A 79 -13.00 -2.02 -2.14
N ARG A 80 -12.89 -0.71 -1.86
CA ARG A 80 -12.60 0.30 -2.88
C ARG A 80 -11.34 -0.02 -3.66
N CYS A 81 -10.25 -0.36 -2.96
CA CYS A 81 -8.99 -0.71 -3.60
C CYS A 81 -9.18 -1.82 -4.62
N ARG A 82 -9.85 -2.92 -4.24
CA ARG A 82 -10.07 -4.08 -5.13
C ARG A 82 -10.95 -3.77 -6.34
N GLU A 83 -11.81 -2.76 -6.25
CA GLU A 83 -12.65 -2.30 -7.37
C GLU A 83 -11.82 -1.57 -8.43
N ILE A 84 -10.78 -0.83 -8.04
CA ILE A 84 -10.08 0.12 -8.92
C ILE A 84 -8.59 -0.18 -9.16
N HIS A 85 -8.00 -1.08 -8.37
CA HIS A 85 -6.57 -1.40 -8.41
C HIS A 85 -6.28 -2.88 -8.21
N ARG A 86 -5.17 -3.36 -8.79
CA ARG A 86 -4.81 -4.79 -8.84
C ARG A 86 -4.06 -5.28 -7.59
N HIS A 87 -3.30 -4.41 -6.92
CA HIS A 87 -2.43 -4.80 -5.82
C HIS A 87 -2.90 -4.13 -4.52
N CYS A 88 -3.78 -4.85 -3.82
CA CYS A 88 -4.37 -4.42 -2.56
C CYS A 88 -3.95 -5.36 -1.45
N TYR A 89 -3.59 -4.83 -0.29
CA TYR A 89 -3.31 -5.61 0.92
C TYR A 89 -4.12 -5.07 2.08
N ALA A 90 -4.87 -5.92 2.78
CA ALA A 90 -5.60 -5.54 3.98
C ALA A 90 -4.67 -5.65 5.19
N MET A 91 -4.30 -4.52 5.80
CA MET A 91 -3.50 -4.55 7.02
C MET A 91 -4.41 -4.84 8.21
N ALA A 92 -4.14 -5.92 8.95
CA ALA A 92 -4.84 -6.17 10.20
C ALA A 92 -4.52 -5.07 11.23
N THR A 93 -5.59 -4.46 11.75
CA THR A 93 -5.58 -3.33 12.68
C THR A 93 -6.32 -3.66 13.98
N PRO A 94 -5.96 -4.77 14.68
CA PRO A 94 -6.69 -5.18 15.88
C PRO A 94 -6.60 -4.10 16.97
N GLY A 95 -7.77 -3.70 17.49
CA GLY A 95 -7.88 -2.78 18.61
C GLY A 95 -7.93 -1.28 18.27
N VAL A 96 -7.85 -0.89 16.99
CA VAL A 96 -7.91 0.53 16.60
C VAL A 96 -8.83 0.73 15.40
N ASN A 97 -9.78 1.67 15.52
CA ASN A 97 -10.68 2.02 14.44
C ASN A 97 -10.08 3.12 13.57
N PHE A 98 -9.66 2.77 12.34
CA PHE A 98 -9.04 3.70 11.39
C PHE A 98 -10.00 4.30 10.36
N THR A 99 -11.31 4.17 10.56
CA THR A 99 -12.30 4.62 9.56
C THR A 99 -12.45 6.14 9.43
N GLY A 100 -11.80 6.94 10.30
CA GLY A 100 -11.87 8.40 10.30
C GLY A 100 -10.50 9.08 10.30
N ASP A 101 -10.50 10.41 10.39
CA ASP A 101 -9.27 11.19 10.56
C ASP A 101 -8.67 10.92 11.94
N ALA A 102 -7.40 10.46 11.96
CA ALA A 102 -6.66 10.36 13.20
C ALA A 102 -6.13 11.75 13.57
N PHE A 103 -6.69 12.36 14.62
CA PHE A 103 -6.16 13.62 15.14
C PHE A 103 -4.70 13.43 15.56
N PHE A 104 -3.84 14.30 15.04
CA PHE A 104 -2.40 14.23 15.24
C PHE A 104 -2.04 14.11 16.73
N MET A 105 -1.16 13.15 17.07
CA MET A 105 -0.65 12.87 18.43
C MET A 105 -1.64 12.25 19.45
N THR A 106 -2.81 11.81 19.01
CA THR A 106 -3.67 10.93 19.83
C THR A 106 -3.03 9.54 20.02
N GLU A 107 -3.49 8.79 21.03
CA GLU A 107 -3.01 7.42 21.26
C GLU A 107 -3.30 6.53 20.03
N GLU A 108 -4.48 6.67 19.42
CA GLU A 108 -4.88 5.97 18.21
C GLU A 108 -3.96 6.31 17.03
N TYR A 109 -3.57 7.58 16.89
CA TYR A 109 -2.60 8.02 15.90
C TYR A 109 -1.23 7.36 16.13
N LEU A 110 -0.73 7.33 17.37
CA LEU A 110 0.57 6.71 17.67
C LEU A 110 0.56 5.20 17.42
N LEU A 111 -0.51 4.50 17.82
CA LEU A 111 -0.68 3.07 17.52
C LEU A 111 -0.71 2.80 16.01
N MET A 112 -1.37 3.65 15.22
CA MET A 112 -1.35 3.59 13.76
C MET A 112 0.08 3.68 13.22
N MET A 113 0.85 4.65 13.72
CA MET A 113 2.20 4.93 13.27
C MET A 113 3.14 3.77 13.57
N TRP A 114 3.05 3.19 14.77
CA TRP A 114 3.80 1.98 15.12
C TRP A 114 3.44 0.81 14.23
N ARG A 115 2.14 0.59 14.00
CA ARG A 115 1.68 -0.49 13.13
C ARG A 115 2.19 -0.33 11.69
N ARG A 116 2.25 0.92 11.21
CA ARG A 116 2.82 1.25 9.90
C ARG A 116 4.32 0.96 9.85
N ILE A 117 5.07 1.35 10.88
CA ILE A 117 6.51 1.06 10.97
C ILE A 117 6.75 -0.46 10.98
N ASP A 118 5.99 -1.22 11.77
CA ASP A 118 6.07 -2.68 11.83
C ASP A 118 5.80 -3.33 10.47
N PHE A 119 4.79 -2.82 9.75
CA PHE A 119 4.47 -3.28 8.41
C PHE A 119 5.62 -3.02 7.44
N LEU A 120 6.16 -1.78 7.40
CA LEU A 120 7.28 -1.43 6.54
C LEU A 120 8.54 -2.27 6.86
N ALA A 121 8.81 -2.51 8.15
CA ALA A 121 9.86 -3.43 8.56
C ALA A 121 9.62 -4.87 8.09
N SER A 122 8.35 -5.33 8.02
CA SER A 122 8.01 -6.65 7.45
C SER A 122 8.34 -6.74 5.96
N VAL A 123 8.05 -5.69 5.20
CA VAL A 123 8.38 -5.63 3.76
C VAL A 123 9.90 -5.80 3.55
N LEU A 124 10.72 -5.08 4.32
CA LEU A 124 12.19 -5.22 4.28
C LEU A 124 12.66 -6.61 4.70
N ARG A 125 12.09 -7.18 5.78
CA ARG A 125 12.42 -8.54 6.25
C ARG A 125 12.15 -9.60 5.19
N HIS A 126 11.20 -9.37 4.28
CA HIS A 126 10.92 -10.28 3.16
C HIS A 126 11.74 -9.99 1.89
N GLY A 127 12.70 -9.05 1.95
CA GLY A 127 13.66 -8.78 0.89
C GLY A 127 13.10 -7.93 -0.26
N PHE A 128 12.11 -7.08 0.03
CA PHE A 128 11.61 -6.05 -0.89
C PHE A 128 12.09 -4.68 -0.44
N ASP A 129 12.44 -3.84 -1.40
CA ASP A 129 12.67 -2.41 -1.18
C ASP A 129 11.37 -1.65 -1.44
N PHE A 130 11.23 -0.44 -0.91
CA PHE A 130 10.04 0.36 -1.17
C PHE A 130 10.27 1.87 -1.22
N VAL A 131 9.42 2.54 -2.00
CA VAL A 131 9.10 3.96 -1.83
C VAL A 131 7.75 4.04 -1.11
N PHE A 132 7.66 4.83 -0.04
CA PHE A 132 6.44 4.97 0.74
C PHE A 132 5.83 6.37 0.57
N THR A 133 4.52 6.43 0.37
CA THR A 133 3.74 7.67 0.31
C THR A 133 2.42 7.53 1.06
N VAL A 134 1.84 8.64 1.50
CA VAL A 134 0.55 8.70 2.21
C VAL A 134 -0.49 9.41 1.35
N ILE A 135 -1.71 8.86 1.35
CA ILE A 135 -2.93 9.47 0.83
C ILE A 135 -3.99 9.53 1.93
#